data_AF-A0A1H4FQT5-F1
#
_entry.id   AF-A0A1H4FQT5-F1
#
_cell.length_a   1.000
_cell.length_b   1.000
_cell.length_c   1.000
_cell.angle_alpha   90.00
_cell.angle_beta   90.00
_cell.angle_gamma   90.00
#
_symmetry.space_group_name_H-M   'P 1'
#
loop_
_entity.id
_entity.type
_entity.pdbx_description
1 polymer ?
#
loop_
_entity_poly.entity_id
_entity_poly.type
_entity_poly.pdbx_seq_one_letter_code
_entity_poly.pdbx_strand_id
1 'polypeptide(L)'
;MGRRINVLAFFLLAFVTGCNVVDSSNNKSEESNKVLENVWEYVQTTDMPQDEEWKSAWLNGKVEEIKMTDDIDSYQYVEEKFHNETVFLVTPLFKTERMAYPRIVVDPQTKEVIAELPGE
;
A
#
# COMPACT_ATOMS: atom_id res chain seq x y z
N MET A 1 -68.17 -20.49 24.25
CA MET A 1 -67.86 -19.05 24.17
C MET A 1 -66.35 -18.93 24.32
N GLY A 2 -65.57 -18.79 23.25
CA GLY A 2 -65.25 -17.52 22.57
C GLY A 2 -63.91 -17.03 23.16
N ARG A 3 -62.81 -16.80 22.44
CA ARG A 3 -62.60 -16.31 21.07
C ARG A 3 -61.33 -16.96 20.47
N ARG A 4 -61.35 -17.19 19.17
CA ARG A 4 -60.16 -17.35 18.31
C ARG A 4 -59.50 -15.97 18.15
N ILE A 5 -58.17 -15.92 18.19
CA ILE A 5 -57.38 -14.82 17.62
C ILE A 5 -56.35 -15.47 16.69
N ASN A 6 -56.65 -15.41 15.40
CA ASN A 6 -55.67 -15.43 14.32
C ASN A 6 -55.07 -14.01 14.19
N VAL A 7 -54.14 -13.87 13.24
CA VAL A 7 -53.47 -12.65 12.77
C VAL A 7 -52.32 -12.16 13.68
N LEU A 8 -51.15 -11.77 13.18
CA LEU A 8 -50.79 -11.24 11.86
C LEU A 8 -49.26 -11.33 11.68
N ALA A 9 -48.83 -11.49 10.43
CA ALA A 9 -47.44 -11.51 10.00
C ALA A 9 -46.68 -10.20 10.26
N PHE A 10 -45.36 -10.30 10.39
CA PHE A 10 -44.38 -9.24 10.07
C PHE A 10 -43.28 -9.92 9.23
N PHE A 11 -43.30 -9.78 7.90
CA PHE A 11 -42.58 -8.75 7.12
C PHE A 11 -41.08 -8.69 7.50
N LEU A 12 -40.23 -9.32 6.69
CA LEU A 12 -39.43 -8.67 5.63
C LEU A 12 -38.29 -7.82 6.21
N LEU A 13 -37.04 -8.19 5.92
CA LEU A 13 -36.25 -7.47 4.91
C LEU A 13 -34.97 -8.27 4.61
N ALA A 14 -34.82 -8.64 3.34
CA ALA A 14 -33.53 -8.98 2.78
C ALA A 14 -32.59 -7.78 2.97
N PHE A 15 -31.53 -7.95 3.75
CA PHE A 15 -30.43 -6.99 3.77
C PHE A 15 -29.42 -7.39 2.69
N VAL A 16 -29.55 -6.67 1.58
CA VAL A 16 -28.49 -6.14 0.71
C VAL A 16 -27.58 -7.16 0.02
N THR A 17 -28.02 -7.56 -1.18
CA THR A 17 -27.17 -7.33 -2.36
C THR A 17 -26.78 -5.85 -2.41
N GLY A 18 -25.50 -5.56 -2.27
CA GLY A 18 -24.90 -4.25 -2.54
C GLY A 18 -23.39 -4.43 -2.68
N CYS A 19 -22.87 -4.54 -3.91
CA CYS A 19 -22.38 -3.42 -4.71
C CYS A 19 -21.05 -2.90 -4.13
N ASN A 20 -19.91 -2.91 -4.80
CA ASN A 20 -19.59 -3.02 -6.21
C ASN A 20 -18.21 -3.71 -6.31
N VAL A 21 -18.01 -4.51 -7.36
CA VAL A 21 -16.67 -4.60 -7.96
C VAL A 21 -16.42 -3.21 -8.53
N VAL A 22 -15.91 -2.30 -7.69
CA VAL A 22 -15.45 -0.99 -8.12
C VAL A 22 -14.22 -1.25 -8.97
N ASP A 23 -14.44 -1.08 -10.27
CA ASP A 23 -13.51 -0.57 -11.26
C ASP A 23 -12.01 -0.77 -10.98
N SER A 24 -11.42 -1.66 -11.77
CA SER A 24 -10.09 -1.44 -12.31
C SER A 24 -10.07 -0.10 -13.06
N SER A 25 -9.74 0.99 -12.35
CA SER A 25 -8.77 2.00 -12.77
C SER A 25 -8.84 3.24 -11.85
N ASN A 26 -7.67 3.61 -11.32
CA ASN A 26 -7.30 4.95 -10.87
C ASN A 26 -7.61 5.45 -9.44
N ASN A 27 -8.01 4.59 -8.50
CA ASN A 27 -7.98 4.96 -7.07
C ASN A 27 -6.68 4.45 -6.42
N LYS A 28 -5.60 5.24 -6.47
CA LYS A 28 -4.60 5.13 -5.40
C LYS A 28 -5.33 5.43 -4.09
N SER A 29 -5.30 4.50 -3.14
CA SER A 29 -5.87 4.77 -1.81
C SER A 29 -5.16 6.00 -1.23
N GLU A 30 -5.88 6.84 -0.47
CA GLU A 30 -5.31 8.01 0.22
C GLU A 30 -4.05 7.64 1.02
N GLU A 31 -4.05 6.44 1.59
CA GLU A 31 -2.93 5.82 2.28
C GLU A 31 -1.71 5.57 1.37
N SER A 32 -1.93 5.06 0.16
CA SER A 32 -0.86 4.87 -0.83
C SER A 32 -0.25 6.20 -1.24
N ASN A 33 -1.06 7.26 -1.39
CA ASN A 33 -0.54 8.59 -1.74
C ASN A 33 0.40 9.11 -0.64
N LYS A 34 0.01 8.98 0.63
CA LYS A 34 0.86 9.40 1.76
C LYS A 34 2.17 8.61 1.82
N VAL A 35 2.13 7.30 1.56
CA VAL A 35 3.34 6.48 1.48
C VAL A 35 4.28 6.98 0.38
N LEU A 36 3.74 7.27 -0.81
CA LEU A 36 4.55 7.75 -1.94
C LEU A 36 5.12 9.16 -1.70
N GLU A 37 4.39 10.03 -1.00
CA GLU A 37 4.87 11.35 -0.58
C GLU A 37 6.03 11.22 0.41
N ASN A 38 5.88 10.39 1.46
CA ASN A 38 6.95 10.15 2.44
C ASN A 38 8.19 9.53 1.79
N VAL A 39 8.02 8.59 0.85
CA VAL A 39 9.14 8.02 0.09
C VAL A 39 9.82 9.09 -0.75
N TRP A 40 9.06 9.98 -1.40
CA TRP A 40 9.64 11.08 -2.16
C TRP A 40 10.43 12.04 -1.25
N GLU A 41 9.89 12.39 -0.08
CA GLU A 41 10.61 13.20 0.90
C GLU A 41 11.92 12.54 1.34
N TYR A 42 11.92 11.23 1.60
CA TYR A 42 13.15 10.48 1.86
C TYR A 42 14.13 10.57 0.69
N VAL A 43 13.69 10.30 -0.55
CA VAL A 43 14.54 10.36 -1.75
C VAL A 43 15.21 11.73 -1.89
N GLN A 44 14.52 12.81 -1.56
CA GLN A 44 15.08 14.16 -1.59
C GLN A 44 16.24 14.38 -0.62
N THR A 45 16.37 13.55 0.42
CA THR A 45 17.49 13.56 1.37
C THR A 45 18.69 12.70 0.96
N THR A 46 18.56 11.96 -0.15
CA THR A 46 19.60 11.06 -0.68
C THR A 46 20.33 11.66 -1.89
N ASP A 47 21.38 10.97 -2.36
CA ASP A 47 22.11 11.30 -3.59
C ASP A 47 21.38 10.87 -4.88
N MET A 48 20.15 10.36 -4.79
CA MET A 48 19.37 9.95 -5.96
C MET A 48 19.00 11.15 -6.86
N PRO A 49 18.84 10.95 -8.19
CA PRO A 49 18.43 12.03 -9.07
C PRO A 49 17.04 12.58 -8.71
N GLN A 50 16.89 13.90 -8.83
CA GLN A 50 15.69 14.63 -8.41
C GLN A 50 14.99 15.38 -9.56
N ASP A 51 15.26 14.97 -10.81
CA ASP A 51 14.58 15.54 -11.97
C ASP A 51 13.08 15.19 -12.01
N GLU A 52 12.33 15.84 -12.90
CA GLU A 52 10.89 15.64 -13.01
C GLU A 52 10.50 14.21 -13.37
N GLU A 53 11.35 13.46 -14.09
CA GLU A 53 11.09 12.05 -14.39
C GLU A 53 11.18 11.22 -13.12
N TRP A 54 12.23 11.41 -12.32
CA TRP A 54 12.42 10.72 -11.04
C TRP A 54 11.34 11.04 -10.02
N LYS A 55 11.03 12.33 -9.86
CA LYS A 55 9.92 12.77 -9.01
C LYS A 55 8.61 12.11 -9.44
N SER A 56 8.31 12.13 -10.73
CA SER A 56 7.11 11.50 -11.27
C SER A 56 7.10 9.99 -11.05
N ALA A 57 8.25 9.32 -11.20
CA ALA A 57 8.36 7.87 -11.03
C ALA A 57 8.12 7.44 -9.57
N TRP A 58 8.65 8.16 -8.60
CA TRP A 58 8.41 7.90 -7.18
C TRP A 58 6.97 8.23 -6.78
N LEU A 59 6.47 9.42 -7.13
CA LEU A 59 5.10 9.80 -6.81
C LEU A 59 4.07 8.94 -7.53
N ASN A 60 4.43 8.25 -8.63
CA ASN A 60 3.58 7.27 -9.33
C ASN A 60 3.98 5.82 -9.08
N GLY A 61 4.86 5.57 -8.11
CA GLY A 61 5.37 4.24 -7.80
C GLY A 61 4.26 3.25 -7.42
N LYS A 62 4.61 1.97 -7.54
CA LYS A 62 3.80 0.85 -7.08
C LYS A 62 4.08 0.62 -5.60
N VAL A 63 3.02 0.54 -4.80
CA VAL A 63 3.07 0.18 -3.38
C VAL A 63 2.56 -1.25 -3.27
N GLU A 64 3.33 -2.14 -2.66
CA GLU A 64 3.00 -3.54 -2.45
C GLU A 64 3.13 -3.90 -0.97
N GLU A 65 2.18 -4.66 -0.43
CA GLU A 65 2.35 -5.31 0.87
C GLU A 65 3.18 -6.57 0.70
N ILE A 66 4.31 -6.62 1.38
CA ILE A 66 5.19 -7.80 1.40
C ILE A 66 5.43 -8.23 2.83
N LYS A 67 5.72 -9.51 3.03
CA LYS A 67 6.25 -9.98 4.30
C LYS A 67 7.76 -9.77 4.30
N MET A 68 8.29 -9.16 5.36
CA MET A 68 9.73 -9.05 5.56
C MET A 68 10.31 -10.46 5.73
N THR A 69 11.25 -10.83 4.87
CA THR A 69 11.96 -12.12 4.91
C THR A 69 13.43 -11.90 5.21
N ASP A 70 14.10 -12.96 5.68
CA ASP A 70 15.54 -12.93 6.00
C ASP A 70 16.41 -12.39 4.85
N ASP A 71 16.00 -12.61 3.60
CA ASP A 71 16.70 -12.08 2.41
C ASP A 71 16.63 -10.55 2.33
N ILE A 72 15.52 -9.95 2.75
CA ILE A 72 15.31 -8.50 2.78
C ILE A 72 15.97 -7.89 4.02
N ASP A 73 15.88 -8.58 5.15
CA ASP A 73 16.53 -8.20 6.41
C ASP A 73 18.07 -8.17 6.31
N SER A 74 18.64 -8.85 5.32
CA SER A 74 20.08 -8.83 5.04
C SER A 74 20.55 -7.49 4.43
N TYR A 75 19.64 -6.69 3.88
CA TYR A 75 19.95 -5.39 3.26
C TYR A 75 19.82 -4.26 4.28
N GLN A 76 20.96 -3.91 4.88
CA GLN A 76 21.13 -2.90 5.93
C GLN A 76 20.32 -3.17 7.21
N TYR A 77 20.65 -2.43 8.28
CA TYR A 77 20.13 -2.57 9.64
C TYR A 77 18.62 -2.31 9.75
N VAL A 78 17.81 -3.23 9.26
CA VAL A 78 16.39 -3.30 9.58
C VAL A 78 16.28 -3.60 11.07
N GLU A 79 15.51 -2.80 11.82
CA GLU A 79 15.27 -3.08 13.23
C GLU A 79 14.62 -4.46 13.42
N GLU A 80 15.05 -5.22 14.42
CA GLU A 80 14.56 -6.59 14.65
C GLU A 80 13.03 -6.70 14.78
N LYS A 81 12.36 -5.61 15.18
CA LYS A 81 10.90 -5.53 15.30
C LYS A 81 10.16 -5.73 13.98
N PHE A 82 10.82 -5.58 12.83
CA PHE A 82 10.21 -5.74 11.51
C PHE A 82 10.44 -7.14 10.93
N HIS A 83 11.20 -8.02 11.58
CA HIS A 83 11.36 -9.40 11.13
C HIS A 83 10.02 -10.11 11.07
N ASN A 84 9.73 -10.76 9.94
CA ASN A 84 8.47 -11.46 9.67
C ASN A 84 7.20 -10.59 9.71
N GLU A 85 7.32 -9.26 9.78
CA GLU A 85 6.18 -8.35 9.74
C GLU A 85 5.77 -8.03 8.30
N THR A 86 4.54 -7.61 8.11
CA THR A 86 4.09 -7.05 6.83
C THR A 86 4.55 -5.61 6.72
N VAL A 87 5.20 -5.27 5.61
CA VAL A 87 5.70 -3.93 5.29
C VAL A 87 5.23 -3.49 3.92
N PHE A 88 5.33 -2.19 3.62
CA PHE A 88 5.13 -1.71 2.26
C PHE A 88 6.46 -1.69 1.51
N LEU A 89 6.47 -2.24 0.31
CA LEU A 89 7.53 -2.11 -0.67
C LEU A 89 7.10 -1.11 -1.74
N VAL A 90 7.92 -0.07 -1.93
CA VAL A 90 7.68 0.97 -2.93
C VAL A 90 8.68 0.84 -4.06
N THR A 91 8.14 0.61 -5.26
CA THR A 91 8.91 0.51 -6.51
C THR A 91 8.61 1.71 -7.40
N PRO A 92 9.60 2.50 -7.83
CA PRO A 92 9.37 3.63 -8.71
C PRO A 92 8.90 3.14 -10.09
N LEU A 93 7.97 3.88 -10.71
CA LEU A 93 7.45 3.55 -12.05
C LEU A 93 7.94 4.55 -13.09
N PHE A 94 9.00 4.19 -13.80
CA PHE A 94 9.54 4.98 -14.90
C PHE A 94 8.78 4.72 -16.21
N LYS A 95 8.68 5.76 -17.05
CA LYS A 95 8.10 5.65 -18.40
C LYS A 95 9.00 4.86 -19.36
N THR A 96 10.31 4.91 -19.11
CA THR A 96 11.32 4.15 -19.85
C THR A 96 11.94 3.16 -18.89
N GLU A 97 12.09 1.91 -19.33
CA GLU A 97 12.72 0.86 -18.54
C GLU A 97 14.14 1.29 -18.14
N ARG A 98 14.42 1.25 -16.83
CA ARG A 98 15.73 1.57 -16.26
C ARG A 98 16.29 0.30 -15.64
N MET A 99 17.59 0.08 -15.85
CA MET A 99 18.27 -1.15 -15.42
C MET A 99 18.65 -1.18 -13.93
N ALA A 100 18.53 -0.06 -13.22
CA ALA A 100 18.83 -0.03 -11.79
C ALA A 100 18.14 1.15 -11.10
N TYR A 101 17.32 0.84 -10.10
CA TYR A 101 16.78 1.80 -9.14
C TYR A 101 16.49 1.07 -7.83
N PRO A 102 16.69 1.72 -6.68
CA PRO A 102 16.38 1.08 -5.41
C PRO A 102 14.87 0.87 -5.25
N ARG A 103 14.52 -0.02 -4.34
CA ARG A 103 13.15 -0.17 -3.83
C ARG A 103 13.15 0.25 -2.36
N ILE A 104 12.12 0.96 -1.93
CA ILE A 104 12.07 1.54 -0.59
C ILE A 104 11.08 0.75 0.27
N VAL A 105 11.50 0.37 1.48
CA VAL A 105 10.66 -0.33 2.45
C VAL A 105 10.12 0.68 3.45
N VAL A 106 8.81 0.61 3.71
CA VAL A 106 8.07 1.56 4.54
C VAL A 106 7.26 0.81 5.60
N ASP A 107 7.30 1.30 6.84
CA ASP A 107 6.47 0.80 7.94
C ASP A 107 4.99 1.15 7.67
N PRO A 108 4.07 0.18 7.64
CA PRO A 108 2.67 0.44 7.34
C PRO A 108 1.94 1.17 8.47
N GLN A 109 2.45 1.20 9.69
CA GLN A 109 1.84 1.92 10.81
C GLN A 109 2.24 3.39 10.81
N THR A 110 3.55 3.68 10.73
CA THR A 110 4.09 5.05 10.81
C THR A 110 4.18 5.73 9.46
N LYS A 111 4.23 4.95 8.37
CA LYS A 111 4.54 5.39 7.00
C LYS A 111 5.97 5.91 6.85
N GLU A 112 6.86 5.61 7.78
CA GLU A 112 8.28 6.00 7.72
C GLU A 112 9.09 5.01 6.89
N VAL A 113 10.12 5.51 6.21
CA VAL A 113 11.08 4.67 5.48
C VAL A 113 11.97 3.94 6.49
N ILE A 114 12.03 2.61 6.36
CA ILE A 114 12.78 1.74 7.28
C ILE A 114 13.98 1.06 6.63
N ALA A 115 13.98 0.92 5.29
CA ALA A 115 15.11 0.36 4.56
C ALA A 115 15.11 0.75 3.08
N GLU A 116 16.28 0.62 2.46
CA GLU A 116 16.51 0.76 1.04
C GLU A 116 17.09 -0.55 0.50
N LEU A 117 16.39 -1.16 -0.45
CA LEU A 117 16.85 -2.35 -1.16
C LEU A 117 17.51 -1.94 -2.46
N PRO A 118 18.71 -2.46 -2.78
CA PRO A 118 19.35 -2.17 -4.05
C PRO A 118 18.47 -2.67 -5.22
N GLY A 119 18.53 -1.94 -6.32
CA GLY A 119 17.92 -2.36 -7.58
C GLY A 119 18.64 -3.57 -8.16
N GLU A 120 17.85 -4.48 -8.75
CA GLU A 120 18.33 -5.61 -9.56
C GLU A 120 18.45 -5.22 -11.03
#